data_AF-A0A937Z8N6-F1
#
_entry.id   AF-A0A937Z8N6-F1
#
_cell.length_a   1.000
_cell.length_b   1.000
_cell.length_c   1.000
_cell.angle_alpha   90.00
_cell.angle_beta   90.00
_cell.angle_gamma   90.00
#
_symmetry.space_group_name_H-M   'P 1'
#
loop_
_entity.id
_entity.type
_entity.pdbx_description
1 polymer ?
#
loop_
_entity_poly.entity_id
_entity_poly.type
_entity_poly.pdbx_seq_one_letter_code
_entity_poly.pdbx_strand_id
1 'polypeptide(L)'
;MRQTIWLASLLACGPAMNALGQGPGALALESPIRLDAQTVSRDAPAQLPLPPLPGKPGQATVLRFRAVIVTAGPGGCNYNCAVLLNGAAPGRRSAGGEERLIGRDPVLVLAQGEYPPFSVFGGEKLMVMFAPDPDAGDAMAVDGLGATFLLDITDIARGVDGNTLTFRNENPAEAKDGLGLLRVEDIEVGWLDRALLPQAASLAPERGAIAASVTVDDLRLRQSTRGGFTVRRGDGPELLVETGLGMQPDTPSVLVADDGAASAEGVEASIEAWGQAGFRTVARWKEMELARTVRVVGGQIEWKEQWTNTGEAVHGMPFRHRLFLRGENARFTVGGSADNVALATSACNPTLYLGSPEAAGRGWGLVAESDWLRLLLGLRGHGGVGEVFSDTLAP
;
A
#
# COMPACT_ATOMS: atom_id res chain seq x y z
N MET A 1 -15.10 12.61 23.07
CA MET A 1 -13.82 12.07 23.61
C MET A 1 -12.72 13.14 23.51
N ARG A 2 -11.65 13.11 24.32
CA ARG A 2 -10.43 13.93 24.07
C ARG A 2 -9.31 13.01 23.58
N GLN A 3 -8.86 13.18 22.34
CA GLN A 3 -7.72 12.43 21.80
C GLN A 3 -6.54 13.35 21.49
N THR A 4 -5.35 12.75 21.45
CA THR A 4 -4.11 13.38 20.97
C THR A 4 -3.44 12.42 20.01
N ILE A 5 -3.02 12.97 18.89
CA ILE A 5 -2.29 12.30 17.82
C ILE A 5 -1.14 13.26 17.44
N TRP A 6 -0.14 12.84 16.67
CA TRP A 6 0.89 13.74 16.13
C TRP A 6 1.07 13.46 14.63
N LEU A 7 0.85 14.45 13.74
CA LEU A 7 0.67 14.21 12.29
C LEU A 7 1.07 15.42 11.44
N ALA A 8 1.47 15.18 10.18
CA ALA A 8 2.35 16.11 9.49
C ALA A 8 2.16 16.42 7.98
N SER A 9 1.46 15.75 7.06
CA SER A 9 0.17 15.07 7.12
C SER A 9 -0.16 14.22 5.85
N LEU A 10 -0.57 14.79 4.68
CA LEU A 10 -0.95 14.12 3.39
C LEU A 10 -0.45 14.80 2.05
N LEU A 11 -1.01 14.88 0.81
CA LEU A 11 -2.36 14.71 0.02
C LEU A 11 -2.89 12.68 -2.15
N ALA A 12 -4.00 12.03 -2.65
CA ALA A 12 -5.48 11.93 -2.67
C ALA A 12 -6.32 12.67 -3.75
N CYS A 13 -7.06 11.80 -4.47
CA CYS A 13 -7.89 11.94 -5.69
C CYS A 13 -7.17 11.58 -7.00
N GLY A 14 -7.68 10.56 -7.72
CA GLY A 14 -7.32 10.23 -9.11
C GLY A 14 -8.34 10.84 -10.10
N PRO A 15 -8.90 10.11 -11.10
CA PRO A 15 -8.70 8.70 -11.44
C PRO A 15 -7.89 8.50 -12.74
N ALA A 16 -7.10 7.42 -12.81
CA ALA A 16 -6.33 7.05 -14.00
C ALA A 16 -6.87 5.76 -14.65
N MET A 17 -7.89 5.87 -15.49
CA MET A 17 -8.21 4.81 -16.44
C MET A 17 -7.20 4.80 -17.59
N ASN A 18 -6.82 3.59 -18.04
CA ASN A 18 -6.26 3.31 -19.37
C ASN A 18 -4.95 4.05 -19.74
N ALA A 19 -3.83 3.64 -19.12
CA ALA A 19 -2.49 3.97 -19.60
C ALA A 19 -1.49 2.79 -19.49
N LEU A 20 -1.89 1.57 -19.90
CA LEU A 20 -1.06 0.51 -20.51
C LEU A 20 -1.90 -0.78 -20.67
N GLY A 21 -2.45 -1.01 -21.88
CA GLY A 21 -3.32 -2.15 -22.19
C GLY A 21 -2.59 -3.49 -22.39
N GLN A 22 -1.57 -3.76 -21.59
CA GLN A 22 -0.77 -4.99 -21.64
C GLN A 22 -0.57 -5.53 -20.22
N GLY A 23 -1.26 -6.63 -19.89
CA GLY A 23 -1.01 -7.37 -18.66
C GLY A 23 0.40 -7.97 -18.63
N PRO A 24 0.89 -8.43 -17.46
CA PRO A 24 2.28 -8.86 -17.28
C PRO A 24 2.72 -10.03 -18.15
N GLY A 25 1.80 -10.82 -18.74
CA GLY A 25 2.13 -11.82 -19.76
C GLY A 25 2.51 -11.25 -21.14
N ALA A 26 2.11 -10.00 -21.45
CA ALA A 26 2.34 -9.37 -22.75
C ALA A 26 3.60 -8.48 -22.82
N LEU A 27 4.22 -8.15 -21.67
CA LEU A 27 5.45 -7.36 -21.62
C LEU A 27 6.64 -8.17 -22.18
N ALA A 28 7.28 -7.69 -23.24
CA ALA A 28 8.43 -8.37 -23.83
C ALA A 28 9.65 -8.30 -22.90
N LEU A 29 10.24 -9.45 -22.56
CA LEU A 29 11.54 -9.52 -21.88
C LEU A 29 12.67 -9.51 -22.91
N GLU A 30 13.69 -8.70 -22.68
CA GLU A 30 14.95 -8.76 -23.40
C GLU A 30 15.78 -9.98 -22.97
N SER A 31 16.42 -10.62 -23.95
CA SER A 31 17.32 -11.77 -23.73
C SER A 31 16.74 -12.88 -22.83
N PRO A 32 15.49 -13.35 -23.06
CA PRO A 32 14.80 -14.24 -22.14
C PRO A 32 15.44 -15.64 -22.12
N ILE A 33 15.86 -16.05 -20.93
CA ILE A 33 16.25 -17.42 -20.59
C ILE A 33 14.96 -18.17 -20.25
N ARG A 34 14.58 -19.13 -21.09
CA ARG A 34 13.42 -20.01 -20.83
C ARG A 34 13.86 -21.27 -20.10
N LEU A 35 13.02 -21.72 -19.18
CA LEU A 35 13.22 -22.96 -18.42
C LEU A 35 12.00 -23.88 -18.62
N ASP A 36 12.22 -25.19 -18.56
CA ASP A 36 11.17 -26.19 -18.74
C ASP A 36 10.11 -26.11 -17.62
N ALA A 37 8.86 -26.43 -17.96
CA ALA A 37 7.76 -26.51 -17.01
C ALA A 37 8.05 -27.52 -15.87
N GLN A 38 7.66 -27.18 -14.65
CA GLN A 38 7.93 -27.96 -13.45
C GLN A 38 6.64 -28.47 -12.80
N THR A 39 6.70 -29.71 -12.30
CA THR A 39 5.67 -30.30 -11.44
C THR A 39 6.31 -30.67 -10.11
N VAL A 40 5.96 -29.94 -9.06
CA VAL A 40 6.65 -29.95 -7.77
C VAL A 40 5.79 -30.65 -6.72
N SER A 41 6.30 -31.75 -6.17
CA SER A 41 5.71 -32.38 -4.99
C SER A 41 6.19 -31.67 -3.72
N ARG A 42 5.45 -31.84 -2.61
CA ARG A 42 5.76 -31.22 -1.32
C ARG A 42 7.20 -31.46 -0.87
N ASP A 43 7.65 -32.70 -0.93
CA ASP A 43 8.92 -33.14 -0.36
C ASP A 43 10.10 -33.15 -1.36
N ALA A 44 9.86 -32.78 -2.62
CA ALA A 44 10.88 -32.65 -3.65
C ALA A 44 10.80 -31.29 -4.40
N PRO A 45 11.42 -30.22 -3.85
CA PRO A 45 11.55 -28.92 -4.51
C PRO A 45 12.24 -29.03 -5.87
N ALA A 46 11.69 -28.36 -6.89
CA ALA A 46 12.38 -28.19 -8.17
C ALA A 46 13.49 -27.13 -8.02
N GLN A 47 14.71 -27.46 -8.42
CA GLN A 47 15.87 -26.55 -8.43
C GLN A 47 16.39 -26.41 -9.86
N LEU A 48 16.40 -25.17 -10.36
CA LEU A 48 16.74 -24.83 -11.73
C LEU A 48 18.02 -23.98 -11.74
N PRO A 49 19.11 -24.45 -12.37
CA PRO A 49 20.30 -23.64 -12.55
C PRO A 49 20.03 -22.51 -13.55
N LEU A 50 20.47 -21.32 -13.19
CA LEU A 50 20.38 -20.12 -14.02
C LEU A 50 21.80 -19.58 -14.28
N PRO A 51 22.04 -18.95 -15.45
CA PRO A 51 23.31 -18.31 -15.74
C PRO A 51 23.53 -17.07 -14.85
N PRO A 52 24.69 -16.40 -14.94
CA PRO A 52 24.89 -15.10 -14.34
C PRO A 52 23.90 -14.08 -14.93
N LEU A 53 23.31 -13.25 -14.07
CA LEU A 53 22.30 -12.26 -14.44
C LEU A 53 22.84 -10.85 -14.14
N PRO A 54 23.76 -10.32 -14.96
CA PRO A 54 24.34 -9.00 -14.71
C PRO A 54 23.28 -7.89 -14.79
N GLY A 55 23.33 -6.97 -13.82
CA GLY A 55 22.49 -5.77 -13.83
C GLY A 55 22.83 -4.89 -15.04
N LYS A 56 21.80 -4.44 -15.75
CA LYS A 56 21.90 -3.53 -16.91
C LYS A 56 21.31 -2.15 -16.54
N PRO A 57 21.99 -1.03 -16.87
CA PRO A 57 21.46 0.31 -16.59
C PRO A 57 20.07 0.53 -17.19
N GLY A 58 19.17 1.17 -16.43
CA GLY A 58 17.79 1.45 -16.85
C GLY A 58 16.83 0.25 -16.82
N GLN A 59 17.30 -0.97 -16.55
CA GLN A 59 16.47 -2.17 -16.63
C GLN A 59 16.22 -2.81 -15.26
N ALA A 60 15.13 -3.58 -15.16
CA ALA A 60 14.89 -4.57 -14.12
C ALA A 60 15.35 -5.94 -14.62
N THR A 61 15.97 -6.74 -13.76
CA THR A 61 16.08 -8.19 -13.98
C THR A 61 14.78 -8.81 -13.46
N VAL A 62 14.10 -9.63 -14.27
CA VAL A 62 12.73 -10.05 -13.99
C VAL A 62 12.56 -11.56 -14.15
N LEU A 63 11.81 -12.17 -13.24
CA LEU A 63 11.33 -13.55 -13.29
C LEU A 63 9.84 -13.57 -13.63
N ARG A 64 9.48 -14.23 -14.73
CA ARG A 64 8.11 -14.59 -15.12
C ARG A 64 7.87 -16.08 -14.84
N PHE A 65 6.68 -16.42 -14.38
CA PHE A 65 6.14 -17.78 -14.41
C PHE A 65 4.62 -17.73 -14.18
N ARG A 66 3.95 -18.86 -14.41
CA ARG A 66 2.56 -19.09 -14.01
C ARG A 66 2.51 -20.29 -13.06
N ALA A 67 1.72 -20.24 -12.00
CA ALA A 67 1.71 -21.28 -10.96
C ALA A 67 0.31 -21.57 -10.38
N VAL A 68 -0.03 -22.86 -10.26
CA VAL A 68 -1.26 -23.36 -9.63
C VAL A 68 -1.00 -24.62 -8.81
N ILE A 69 -1.81 -24.87 -7.79
CA ILE A 69 -1.94 -26.19 -7.18
C ILE A 69 -2.97 -26.99 -7.98
N VAL A 70 -2.57 -28.13 -8.54
CA VAL A 70 -3.40 -28.94 -9.44
C VAL A 70 -4.61 -29.50 -8.72
N THR A 71 -5.81 -29.17 -9.19
CA THR A 71 -7.09 -29.73 -8.71
C THR A 71 -8.00 -30.09 -9.89
N ALA A 72 -8.98 -30.97 -9.67
CA ALA A 72 -9.92 -31.40 -10.72
C ALA A 72 -10.84 -30.27 -11.25
N GLY A 73 -10.84 -29.10 -10.60
CA GLY A 73 -11.54 -27.88 -10.98
C GLY A 73 -11.16 -26.73 -10.04
N PRO A 74 -11.63 -25.49 -10.30
CA PRO A 74 -11.41 -24.32 -9.45
C PRO A 74 -11.75 -24.56 -7.97
N GLY A 75 -10.82 -24.23 -7.07
CA GLY A 75 -10.91 -24.55 -5.63
C GLY A 75 -10.53 -23.41 -4.67
N GLY A 76 -10.52 -22.15 -5.15
CA GLY A 76 -10.05 -20.99 -4.38
C GLY A 76 -8.53 -20.82 -4.44
N CYS A 77 -7.93 -20.18 -3.43
CA CYS A 77 -6.49 -19.88 -3.38
C CYS A 77 -5.90 -20.08 -1.97
N ASN A 78 -4.59 -20.36 -1.88
CA ASN A 78 -3.84 -20.31 -0.62
C ASN A 78 -2.34 -20.05 -0.86
N TYR A 79 -1.59 -19.70 0.19
CA TYR A 79 -0.14 -19.44 0.16
C TYR A 79 0.67 -20.75 0.04
N ASN A 80 0.48 -21.48 -1.06
CA ASN A 80 0.98 -22.84 -1.27
C ASN A 80 2.19 -22.93 -2.24
N CYS A 81 2.69 -21.81 -2.76
CA CYS A 81 3.92 -21.77 -3.55
C CYS A 81 4.98 -20.97 -2.77
N ALA A 82 6.21 -21.47 -2.66
CA ALA A 82 7.35 -20.64 -2.30
C ALA A 82 8.37 -20.63 -3.43
N VAL A 83 8.84 -19.44 -3.78
CA VAL A 83 9.85 -19.20 -4.82
C VAL A 83 11.08 -18.65 -4.12
N LEU A 84 12.26 -19.21 -4.41
CA LEU A 84 13.52 -18.74 -3.85
C LEU A 84 14.54 -18.55 -4.96
N LEU A 85 15.31 -17.46 -4.90
CA LEU A 85 16.49 -17.26 -5.73
C LEU A 85 17.73 -17.28 -4.83
N ASN A 86 18.71 -18.11 -5.16
CA ASN A 86 19.96 -18.25 -4.41
C ASN A 86 19.77 -18.63 -2.92
N GLY A 87 18.64 -19.28 -2.61
CA GLY A 87 18.26 -19.67 -1.25
C GLY A 87 17.46 -18.62 -0.47
N ALA A 88 17.27 -17.42 -1.00
CA ALA A 88 16.44 -16.36 -0.40
C ALA A 88 15.06 -16.29 -1.05
N ALA A 89 14.00 -16.18 -0.26
CA ALA A 89 12.68 -15.81 -0.76
C ALA A 89 12.68 -14.31 -1.18
N PRO A 90 12.01 -13.94 -2.28
CA PRO A 90 12.03 -12.56 -2.78
C PRO A 90 11.27 -11.56 -1.87
N GLY A 91 10.23 -12.03 -1.16
CA GLY A 91 9.31 -11.16 -0.42
C GLY A 91 8.53 -10.18 -1.31
N ARG A 92 7.64 -9.37 -0.71
CA ARG A 92 6.83 -8.39 -1.44
C ARG A 92 7.65 -7.24 -2.04
N ARG A 93 8.72 -6.84 -1.37
CA ARG A 93 9.50 -5.64 -1.69
C ARG A 93 10.90 -5.95 -2.18
N SER A 94 11.44 -5.07 -3.02
CA SER A 94 12.89 -4.99 -3.26
C SER A 94 13.61 -4.35 -2.06
N ALA A 95 14.93 -4.52 -2.00
CA ALA A 95 15.80 -3.80 -1.05
C ALA A 95 15.70 -2.26 -1.15
N GLY A 96 15.21 -1.73 -2.27
CA GLY A 96 14.90 -0.31 -2.45
C GLY A 96 13.50 0.12 -1.95
N GLY A 97 12.67 -0.82 -1.49
CA GLY A 97 11.32 -0.59 -0.99
C GLY A 97 10.21 -0.57 -2.05
N GLU A 98 10.53 -0.87 -3.32
CA GLU A 98 9.53 -0.94 -4.39
C GLU A 98 8.68 -2.21 -4.32
N GLU A 99 7.45 -2.19 -4.83
CA GLU A 99 6.68 -3.42 -5.05
C GLU A 99 7.45 -4.31 -6.02
N ARG A 100 7.55 -5.60 -5.68
CA ARG A 100 8.28 -6.56 -6.50
C ARG A 100 7.43 -7.14 -7.63
N LEU A 101 6.12 -7.22 -7.42
CA LEU A 101 5.15 -7.70 -8.42
C LEU A 101 4.91 -6.61 -9.48
N ILE A 102 5.10 -6.95 -10.75
CA ILE A 102 5.02 -6.05 -11.89
C ILE A 102 3.70 -6.26 -12.64
N GLY A 103 3.06 -5.16 -13.07
CA GLY A 103 1.94 -5.20 -14.02
C GLY A 103 0.56 -5.52 -13.41
N ARG A 104 0.46 -5.62 -12.08
CA ARG A 104 -0.80 -5.79 -11.33
C ARG A 104 -0.61 -5.30 -9.89
N ASP A 105 -1.72 -5.08 -9.17
CA ASP A 105 -1.67 -4.78 -7.74
C ASP A 105 -1.11 -5.97 -6.93
N PRO A 106 -0.46 -5.73 -5.76
CA PRO A 106 0.05 -6.78 -4.86
C PRO A 106 -1.08 -7.50 -4.07
N VAL A 107 -2.29 -7.50 -4.64
CA VAL A 107 -3.57 -7.87 -4.02
C VAL A 107 -4.38 -8.69 -5.01
N LEU A 108 -4.82 -9.87 -4.60
CA LEU A 108 -5.65 -10.79 -5.36
C LEU A 108 -7.13 -10.58 -5.00
N VAL A 109 -7.95 -10.30 -6.02
CA VAL A 109 -9.41 -10.27 -5.90
C VAL A 109 -9.99 -11.42 -6.73
N LEU A 110 -10.80 -12.28 -6.10
CA LEU A 110 -11.42 -13.41 -6.79
C LEU A 110 -12.57 -12.96 -7.69
N ALA A 111 -12.68 -13.56 -8.88
CA ALA A 111 -13.73 -13.24 -9.85
C ALA A 111 -15.12 -13.78 -9.45
N GLN A 112 -15.21 -14.57 -8.37
CA GLN A 112 -16.47 -15.16 -7.89
C GLN A 112 -16.56 -15.07 -6.36
N GLY A 113 -17.71 -14.58 -5.88
CA GLY A 113 -18.03 -14.45 -4.45
C GLY A 113 -17.58 -13.12 -3.82
N GLU A 114 -18.28 -12.69 -2.78
CA GLU A 114 -18.01 -11.46 -2.02
C GLU A 114 -16.88 -11.69 -0.99
N TYR A 115 -15.70 -12.06 -1.47
CA TYR A 115 -14.51 -12.23 -0.64
C TYR A 115 -13.74 -10.92 -0.46
N PRO A 116 -13.16 -10.65 0.73
CA PRO A 116 -12.23 -9.54 0.90
C PRO A 116 -10.97 -9.78 0.06
N PRO A 117 -10.30 -8.71 -0.44
CA PRO A 117 -9.05 -8.86 -1.19
C PRO A 117 -7.93 -9.50 -0.34
N PHE A 118 -7.19 -10.44 -0.92
CA PHE A 118 -6.06 -11.12 -0.27
C PHE A 118 -4.74 -10.51 -0.74
N SER A 119 -3.65 -10.58 0.03
CA SER A 119 -2.33 -10.23 -0.54
C SER A 119 -1.81 -11.35 -1.44
N VAL A 120 -1.05 -10.98 -2.47
CA VAL A 120 -0.31 -11.94 -3.29
C VAL A 120 0.88 -12.55 -2.52
N PHE A 121 1.40 -11.86 -1.50
CA PHE A 121 2.54 -12.31 -0.68
C PHE A 121 2.12 -12.65 0.75
N GLY A 122 2.58 -13.79 1.25
CA GLY A 122 2.43 -14.27 2.62
C GLY A 122 3.79 -14.59 3.22
N GLY A 123 4.60 -13.56 3.47
CA GLY A 123 6.01 -13.70 3.85
C GLY A 123 6.82 -14.32 2.70
N GLU A 124 7.41 -15.49 2.95
CA GLU A 124 8.19 -16.23 1.93
C GLU A 124 7.33 -16.91 0.85
N LYS A 125 6.00 -16.92 1.01
CA LYS A 125 5.06 -17.67 0.16
C LYS A 125 4.23 -16.76 -0.74
N LEU A 126 3.81 -17.29 -1.88
CA LEU A 126 2.91 -16.65 -2.84
C LEU A 126 1.52 -17.30 -2.79
N MET A 127 0.49 -16.46 -2.85
CA MET A 127 -0.89 -16.87 -3.02
C MET A 127 -1.08 -17.47 -4.42
N VAL A 128 -1.43 -18.75 -4.52
CA VAL A 128 -1.67 -19.47 -5.78
C VAL A 128 -3.07 -20.10 -5.78
N MET A 129 -3.65 -20.21 -6.97
CA MET A 129 -4.96 -20.84 -7.17
C MET A 129 -4.89 -22.37 -7.05
N PHE A 130 -5.98 -22.97 -6.58
CA PHE A 130 -6.30 -24.37 -6.82
C PHE A 130 -7.07 -24.46 -8.15
N ALA A 131 -6.43 -24.98 -9.20
CA ALA A 131 -6.97 -25.06 -10.55
C ALA A 131 -6.39 -26.26 -11.33
N PRO A 132 -7.05 -26.76 -12.40
CA PRO A 132 -6.48 -27.83 -13.24
C PRO A 132 -5.23 -27.40 -14.03
N ASP A 133 -5.15 -26.13 -14.38
CA ASP A 133 -4.12 -25.52 -15.21
C ASP A 133 -4.02 -24.00 -14.94
N PRO A 134 -2.96 -23.34 -15.43
CA PRO A 134 -2.80 -21.90 -15.26
C PRO A 134 -3.84 -21.02 -15.95
N ASP A 135 -4.48 -21.45 -17.05
CA ASP A 135 -5.51 -20.64 -17.74
C ASP A 135 -6.79 -20.56 -16.90
N ALA A 136 -7.21 -21.71 -16.34
CA ALA A 136 -8.29 -21.77 -15.37
C ALA A 136 -7.96 -21.00 -14.08
N GLY A 137 -6.70 -21.06 -13.62
CA GLY A 137 -6.24 -20.29 -12.47
C GLY A 137 -6.24 -18.77 -12.72
N ASP A 138 -5.82 -18.32 -13.89
CA ASP A 138 -5.84 -16.91 -14.26
C ASP A 138 -7.28 -16.35 -14.32
N ALA A 139 -8.21 -17.12 -14.88
CA ALA A 139 -9.64 -16.79 -14.94
C ALA A 139 -10.35 -16.76 -13.57
N MET A 140 -9.73 -17.20 -12.48
CA MET A 140 -10.29 -17.12 -11.12
C MET A 140 -10.09 -15.75 -10.45
N ALA A 141 -9.34 -14.81 -11.06
CA ALA A 141 -9.11 -13.47 -10.54
C ALA A 141 -9.75 -12.37 -11.41
N VAL A 142 -10.16 -11.26 -10.78
CA VAL A 142 -10.81 -10.12 -11.47
C VAL A 142 -9.89 -9.45 -12.50
N ASP A 143 -8.57 -9.47 -12.25
CA ASP A 143 -7.57 -8.95 -13.18
C ASP A 143 -7.18 -9.94 -14.30
N GLY A 144 -7.69 -11.17 -14.27
CA GLY A 144 -7.34 -12.23 -15.21
C GLY A 144 -5.93 -12.77 -15.03
N LEU A 145 -5.33 -12.60 -13.84
CA LEU A 145 -3.92 -12.94 -13.56
C LEU A 145 -3.76 -13.86 -12.33
N GLY A 146 -4.81 -14.58 -11.92
CA GLY A 146 -4.83 -15.43 -10.72
C GLY A 146 -3.71 -16.48 -10.61
N ALA A 147 -3.11 -16.92 -11.72
CA ALA A 147 -1.96 -17.82 -11.77
C ALA A 147 -0.67 -17.14 -12.26
N THR A 148 -0.74 -15.95 -12.86
CA THR A 148 0.40 -15.26 -13.51
C THR A 148 1.21 -14.37 -12.55
N PHE A 149 2.53 -14.55 -12.56
CA PHE A 149 3.49 -13.80 -11.74
C PHE A 149 4.59 -13.18 -12.60
N LEU A 150 4.96 -11.95 -12.27
CA LEU A 150 6.09 -11.23 -12.87
C LEU A 150 6.80 -10.44 -11.75
N LEU A 151 8.01 -10.84 -11.41
CA LEU A 151 8.73 -10.37 -10.22
C LEU A 151 10.05 -9.67 -10.60
N ASP A 152 10.27 -8.43 -10.15
CA ASP A 152 11.61 -7.84 -10.12
C ASP A 152 12.51 -8.68 -9.22
N ILE A 153 13.70 -9.07 -9.69
CA ILE A 153 14.70 -9.84 -8.93
C ILE A 153 16.08 -9.16 -8.95
N THR A 154 16.17 -7.90 -9.36
CA THR A 154 17.42 -7.14 -9.60
C THR A 154 18.35 -7.08 -8.39
N ASP A 155 17.80 -7.11 -7.18
CA ASP A 155 18.50 -7.00 -5.89
C ASP A 155 18.94 -8.36 -5.30
N ILE A 156 18.36 -9.47 -5.78
CA ILE A 156 18.62 -10.84 -5.28
C ILE A 156 19.33 -11.75 -6.32
N ALA A 157 19.35 -11.32 -7.59
CA ALA A 157 20.06 -11.98 -8.67
C ALA A 157 21.58 -11.70 -8.63
N ARG A 158 22.39 -12.73 -8.86
CA ARG A 158 23.86 -12.66 -8.91
C ARG A 158 24.32 -12.39 -10.34
N GLY A 159 25.16 -11.38 -10.50
CA GLY A 159 25.71 -10.98 -11.80
C GLY A 159 26.89 -11.79 -12.33
N VAL A 160 27.50 -12.66 -11.51
CA VAL A 160 28.79 -13.33 -11.83
C VAL A 160 28.75 -14.85 -11.63
N ASP A 161 28.39 -15.34 -10.44
CA ASP A 161 28.62 -16.74 -10.05
C ASP A 161 27.48 -17.72 -10.43
N GLY A 162 26.63 -17.33 -11.39
CA GLY A 162 25.39 -18.04 -11.69
C GLY A 162 24.33 -17.88 -10.60
N ASN A 163 23.17 -18.49 -10.83
CA ASN A 163 22.01 -18.40 -9.95
C ASN A 163 21.34 -19.78 -9.76
N THR A 164 20.53 -19.92 -8.71
CA THR A 164 19.65 -21.09 -8.55
C THR A 164 18.25 -20.64 -8.19
N LEU A 165 17.29 -20.91 -9.08
CA LEU A 165 15.86 -20.71 -8.85
C LEU A 165 15.28 -21.98 -8.23
N THR A 166 14.50 -21.85 -7.17
CA THR A 166 13.85 -22.97 -6.49
C THR A 166 12.35 -22.72 -6.37
N PHE A 167 11.54 -23.72 -6.73
CA PHE A 167 10.11 -23.76 -6.45
C PHE A 167 9.83 -24.83 -5.40
N ARG A 168 9.02 -24.50 -4.39
CA ARG A 168 8.53 -25.42 -3.36
C ARG A 168 7.02 -25.46 -3.34
N ASN A 169 6.48 -26.67 -3.23
CA ASN A 169 5.07 -26.90 -2.98
C ASN A 169 4.82 -26.89 -1.46
N GLU A 170 4.23 -25.82 -0.96
CA GLU A 170 3.95 -25.58 0.46
C GLU A 170 2.55 -26.08 0.87
N ASN A 171 1.83 -26.75 -0.03
CA ASN A 171 0.53 -27.38 0.23
C ASN A 171 0.65 -28.45 1.34
N PRO A 172 -0.11 -28.36 2.44
CA PRO A 172 -0.05 -29.36 3.51
C PRO A 172 -0.74 -30.69 3.17
N ALA A 173 -1.55 -30.74 2.11
CA ALA A 173 -2.17 -31.99 1.65
C ALA A 173 -1.16 -32.86 0.89
N GLU A 174 -1.21 -34.18 1.11
CA GLU A 174 -0.46 -35.13 0.27
C GLU A 174 -0.99 -35.12 -1.17
N ALA A 175 -0.08 -35.19 -2.13
CA ALA A 175 -0.45 -35.24 -3.54
C ALA A 175 -1.00 -36.62 -3.90
N LYS A 176 -2.15 -36.67 -4.60
CA LYS A 176 -2.81 -37.92 -4.97
C LYS A 176 -3.34 -37.84 -6.41
N ASP A 177 -3.05 -38.86 -7.21
CA ASP A 177 -3.52 -38.98 -8.59
C ASP A 177 -3.18 -37.74 -9.46
N GLY A 178 -2.04 -37.09 -9.16
CA GLY A 178 -1.58 -35.83 -9.77
C GLY A 178 -2.12 -34.56 -9.13
N LEU A 179 -3.19 -34.65 -8.34
CA LEU A 179 -3.77 -33.51 -7.62
C LEU A 179 -2.92 -33.13 -6.40
N GLY A 180 -2.95 -31.85 -6.01
CA GLY A 180 -2.18 -31.30 -4.89
C GLY A 180 -0.72 -30.96 -5.20
N LEU A 181 -0.23 -31.31 -6.40
CA LEU A 181 1.07 -30.90 -6.93
C LEU A 181 1.06 -29.42 -7.32
N LEU A 182 2.19 -28.73 -7.16
CA LEU A 182 2.39 -27.38 -7.66
C LEU A 182 2.89 -27.48 -9.11
N ARG A 183 2.09 -27.01 -10.06
CA ARG A 183 2.44 -26.93 -11.48
C ARG A 183 2.93 -25.51 -11.78
N VAL A 184 4.11 -25.38 -12.37
CA VAL A 184 4.76 -24.10 -12.70
C VAL A 184 5.16 -24.09 -14.17
N GLU A 185 4.67 -23.12 -14.92
CA GLU A 185 4.80 -23.05 -16.38
C GLU A 185 5.23 -21.64 -16.83
N ASP A 186 5.52 -21.48 -18.13
CA ASP A 186 5.95 -20.21 -18.75
C ASP A 186 7.10 -19.50 -17.99
N ILE A 187 8.07 -20.29 -17.53
CA ILE A 187 9.18 -19.83 -16.69
C ILE A 187 10.21 -19.12 -17.57
N GLU A 188 10.28 -17.79 -17.47
CA GLU A 188 11.25 -16.95 -18.17
C GLU A 188 12.04 -16.08 -17.17
N VAL A 189 13.34 -15.92 -17.38
CA VAL A 189 14.16 -14.91 -16.69
C VAL A 189 14.83 -14.03 -17.73
N GLY A 190 14.73 -12.71 -17.59
CA GLY A 190 15.30 -11.77 -18.54
C GLY A 190 15.38 -10.36 -17.99
N TRP A 191 15.48 -9.38 -18.88
CA TRP A 191 15.49 -7.97 -18.51
C TRP A 191 14.28 -7.23 -19.07
N LEU A 192 13.80 -6.23 -18.35
CA LEU A 192 12.68 -5.38 -18.74
C LEU A 192 13.08 -3.91 -18.55
N ASP A 193 12.88 -3.07 -19.56
CA ASP A 193 13.11 -1.63 -19.46
C ASP A 193 12.20 -1.03 -18.37
N ARG A 194 12.79 -0.28 -17.43
CA ARG A 194 12.02 0.37 -16.35
C ARG A 194 11.12 1.48 -16.87
N ALA A 195 11.34 1.99 -18.09
CA ALA A 195 10.42 2.90 -18.77
C ALA A 195 9.16 2.20 -19.32
N LEU A 196 9.16 0.86 -19.46
CA LEU A 196 7.99 0.06 -19.85
C LEU A 196 7.20 -0.50 -18.66
N LEU A 197 7.72 -0.35 -17.43
CA LEU A 197 6.97 -0.70 -16.22
C LEU A 197 5.79 0.27 -16.06
N PRO A 198 4.54 -0.22 -15.90
CA PRO A 198 3.41 0.66 -15.60
C PRO A 198 3.63 1.30 -14.23
N GLN A 199 3.94 2.59 -14.23
CA GLN A 199 4.00 3.37 -13.00
C GLN A 199 2.57 3.50 -12.45
N ALA A 200 2.34 3.01 -11.23
CA ALA A 200 1.07 3.21 -10.55
C ALA A 200 0.79 4.71 -10.45
N ALA A 201 -0.28 5.16 -11.10
CA ALA A 201 -0.61 6.58 -11.13
C ALA A 201 -0.75 7.11 -9.70
N SER A 202 -0.02 8.18 -9.38
CA SER A 202 -0.18 8.85 -8.10
C SER A 202 -1.60 9.38 -8.04
N LEU A 203 -2.39 8.92 -7.08
CA LEU A 203 -3.78 9.33 -6.90
C LEU A 203 -3.81 10.68 -6.19
N ALA A 204 -3.17 11.69 -6.80
CA ALA A 204 -3.29 13.12 -6.53
C ALA A 204 -3.75 13.83 -7.84
N PRO A 205 -4.56 14.90 -7.78
CA PRO A 205 -5.05 15.58 -6.59
C PRO A 205 -4.01 16.50 -5.92
N GLU A 206 -3.19 17.16 -6.73
CA GLU A 206 -2.56 18.48 -6.51
C GLU A 206 -3.35 19.42 -5.58
N ARG A 207 -2.65 20.24 -4.79
CA ARG A 207 -3.24 21.20 -3.84
C ARG A 207 -2.47 22.50 -3.86
N GLY A 208 -3.19 23.62 -3.76
CA GLY A 208 -2.66 24.97 -3.74
C GLY A 208 -1.81 25.32 -2.50
N ALA A 209 -1.69 26.61 -2.26
CA ALA A 209 -1.00 27.14 -1.09
C ALA A 209 -1.90 27.18 0.14
N ILE A 210 -1.26 27.23 1.32
CA ILE A 210 -1.91 27.67 2.55
C ILE A 210 -1.20 28.94 3.01
N ALA A 211 -1.98 29.98 3.32
CA ALA A 211 -1.46 31.28 3.75
C ALA A 211 -1.03 31.28 5.23
N ALA A 212 -1.88 30.77 6.14
CA ALA A 212 -1.59 30.78 7.57
C ALA A 212 -0.52 29.74 7.94
N SER A 213 0.55 30.19 8.61
CA SER A 213 1.70 29.33 8.96
C SER A 213 2.33 29.73 10.29
N VAL A 214 2.87 28.73 10.99
CA VAL A 214 3.71 28.85 12.18
C VAL A 214 4.96 28.02 11.94
N THR A 215 6.15 28.50 12.33
CA THR A 215 7.39 27.72 12.29
C THR A 215 8.04 27.76 13.67
N VAL A 216 8.45 26.60 14.18
CA VAL A 216 9.22 26.46 15.41
C VAL A 216 10.38 25.52 15.09
N ASP A 217 11.60 25.92 15.45
CA ASP A 217 12.84 25.27 15.01
C ASP A 217 12.87 25.11 13.47
N ASP A 218 13.12 23.89 12.96
CA ASP A 218 13.07 23.56 11.54
C ASP A 218 11.69 23.05 11.06
N LEU A 219 10.67 23.11 11.91
CA LEU A 219 9.36 22.49 11.70
C LEU A 219 8.28 23.55 11.43
N ARG A 220 7.84 23.63 10.17
CA ARG A 220 6.81 24.56 9.69
C ARG A 220 5.45 23.89 9.62
N LEU A 221 4.49 24.34 10.43
CA LEU A 221 3.06 24.04 10.35
C LEU A 221 2.31 25.11 9.54
N ARG A 222 1.24 24.72 8.86
CA ARG A 222 0.31 25.57 8.09
C ARG A 222 -1.11 25.09 8.30
N GLN A 223 -2.09 25.98 8.41
CA GLN A 223 -3.49 25.60 8.62
C GLN A 223 -4.39 26.30 7.59
N SER A 224 -5.07 25.52 6.75
CA SER A 224 -6.00 26.05 5.77
C SER A 224 -7.29 26.51 6.43
N THR A 225 -7.86 27.56 5.83
CA THR A 225 -9.25 28.01 5.96
C THR A 225 -10.28 26.91 5.70
N ARG A 226 -9.93 25.82 5.01
CA ARG A 226 -10.75 24.62 4.81
C ARG A 226 -10.53 23.53 5.88
N GLY A 227 -9.76 23.81 6.95
CA GLY A 227 -9.65 22.96 8.14
C GLY A 227 -8.57 21.86 8.08
N GLY A 228 -7.96 21.59 6.93
CA GLY A 228 -6.73 20.79 6.83
C GLY A 228 -5.45 21.62 7.00
N PHE A 229 -4.31 20.97 7.22
CA PHE A 229 -3.06 21.61 7.67
C PHE A 229 -1.79 20.98 7.07
N THR A 230 -0.83 21.75 6.51
CA THR A 230 0.48 21.19 6.06
C THR A 230 1.55 21.26 7.13
N VAL A 231 2.51 20.33 7.07
CA VAL A 231 3.79 20.46 7.77
C VAL A 231 4.95 20.09 6.84
N ARG A 232 6.06 20.79 7.02
CA ARG A 232 7.36 20.47 6.41
C ARG A 232 8.46 20.57 7.47
N ARG A 233 9.44 19.68 7.43
CA ARG A 233 10.67 19.79 8.22
C ARG A 233 11.84 20.17 7.30
N GLY A 234 12.40 21.36 7.51
CA GLY A 234 13.51 21.88 6.70
C GLY A 234 13.24 21.86 5.19
N ASP A 235 14.19 21.32 4.43
CA ASP A 235 14.10 21.05 3.00
C ASP A 235 13.35 19.74 2.68
N GLY A 236 13.01 18.93 3.69
CA GLY A 236 12.39 17.61 3.54
C GLY A 236 10.98 17.61 2.95
N PRO A 237 10.40 16.42 2.73
CA PRO A 237 9.07 16.25 2.13
C PRO A 237 7.96 17.04 2.86
N GLU A 238 7.12 17.79 2.11
CA GLU A 238 5.92 18.47 2.65
C GLU A 238 4.70 17.56 2.56
N LEU A 239 3.86 17.64 3.59
CA LEU A 239 2.80 16.70 3.90
C LEU A 239 1.58 17.59 4.36
N LEU A 240 0.31 17.37 3.93
CA LEU A 240 -0.88 18.28 4.04
C LEU A 240 -2.21 17.63 4.60
N VAL A 241 -3.08 18.14 5.50
CA VAL A 241 -4.27 17.37 6.03
C VAL A 241 -5.53 17.39 5.17
N GLU A 242 -6.25 16.28 5.22
CA GLU A 242 -7.65 16.15 4.87
C GLU A 242 -8.39 15.27 5.88
N THR A 243 -9.70 15.45 5.96
CA THR A 243 -10.59 14.57 6.74
C THR A 243 -11.93 14.48 6.05
N GLY A 244 -12.40 13.27 5.78
CA GLY A 244 -13.75 12.99 5.30
C GLY A 244 -14.63 12.39 6.41
N LEU A 245 -15.94 12.51 6.23
CA LEU A 245 -16.93 11.73 6.96
C LEU A 245 -17.40 10.59 6.03
N GLY A 246 -17.24 9.35 6.47
CA GLY A 246 -17.49 8.15 5.68
C GLY A 246 -16.25 7.30 5.41
N MET A 247 -16.48 6.00 5.25
CA MET A 247 -15.43 4.96 5.25
C MET A 247 -14.96 4.55 3.85
N GLN A 248 -15.75 4.84 2.81
CA GLN A 248 -15.47 4.35 1.47
C GLN A 248 -14.22 5.04 0.87
N PRO A 249 -13.44 4.38 0.00
CA PRO A 249 -12.22 4.97 -0.56
C PRO A 249 -12.48 6.21 -1.44
N ASP A 250 -13.62 6.21 -2.14
CA ASP A 250 -14.08 7.26 -3.06
C ASP A 250 -14.67 8.49 -2.36
N THR A 251 -15.13 8.33 -1.10
CA THR A 251 -15.73 9.40 -0.30
C THR A 251 -14.85 10.66 -0.36
N PRO A 252 -15.40 11.85 -0.68
CA PRO A 252 -14.60 13.06 -0.77
C PRO A 252 -14.09 13.48 0.61
N SER A 253 -13.00 14.23 0.64
CA SER A 253 -12.59 14.92 1.86
C SER A 253 -13.41 16.18 2.07
N VAL A 254 -13.70 16.46 3.32
CA VAL A 254 -14.55 17.57 3.76
C VAL A 254 -13.70 18.73 4.26
N LEU A 255 -12.76 18.45 5.16
CA LEU A 255 -11.78 19.42 5.62
C LEU A 255 -10.52 19.25 4.77
N VAL A 256 -10.01 20.31 4.14
CA VAL A 256 -8.97 20.28 3.10
C VAL A 256 -7.78 21.17 3.48
N ALA A 257 -6.55 20.82 3.07
CA ALA A 257 -5.33 21.62 3.28
C ALA A 257 -4.95 22.41 2.01
N ASP A 258 -5.89 23.24 1.55
CA ASP A 258 -5.75 24.13 0.40
C ASP A 258 -6.74 25.29 0.54
N ASP A 259 -6.25 26.52 0.60
CA ASP A 259 -7.11 27.71 0.71
C ASP A 259 -7.87 28.02 -0.60
N GLY A 260 -7.41 27.48 -1.73
CA GLY A 260 -8.08 27.60 -3.03
C GLY A 260 -9.19 26.58 -3.28
N ALA A 261 -9.29 25.53 -2.46
CA ALA A 261 -10.32 24.51 -2.62
C ALA A 261 -11.74 25.07 -2.35
N ALA A 262 -12.76 24.47 -2.96
CA ALA A 262 -14.16 24.75 -2.64
C ALA A 262 -14.48 24.29 -1.20
N SER A 263 -15.43 24.96 -0.53
CA SER A 263 -16.02 24.42 0.70
C SER A 263 -16.82 23.16 0.38
N ALA A 264 -16.76 22.15 1.25
CA ALA A 264 -17.76 21.09 1.27
C ALA A 264 -19.14 21.66 1.64
N GLU A 265 -20.20 21.18 1.00
CA GLU A 265 -21.56 21.64 1.28
C GLU A 265 -22.02 21.19 2.68
N GLY A 266 -22.72 22.08 3.40
CA GLY A 266 -23.23 21.80 4.74
C GLY A 266 -22.16 21.79 5.84
N VAL A 267 -20.97 22.36 5.60
CA VAL A 267 -19.85 22.36 6.55
C VAL A 267 -19.27 23.76 6.77
N GLU A 268 -19.26 24.21 8.02
CA GLU A 268 -18.65 25.47 8.43
C GLU A 268 -17.35 25.21 9.21
N ALA A 269 -16.23 25.77 8.77
CA ALA A 269 -14.94 25.68 9.47
C ALA A 269 -14.50 27.06 9.95
N SER A 270 -14.22 27.18 11.25
CA SER A 270 -13.55 28.34 11.85
C SER A 270 -12.14 27.95 12.29
N ILE A 271 -11.17 28.83 12.06
CA ILE A 271 -9.76 28.62 12.37
C ILE A 271 -9.26 29.80 13.20
N GLU A 272 -8.57 29.52 14.29
CA GLU A 272 -7.87 30.50 15.14
C GLU A 272 -6.43 30.06 15.44
N ALA A 273 -5.57 31.01 15.82
CA ALA A 273 -4.23 30.70 16.29
C ALA A 273 -4.28 30.11 17.72
N TRP A 274 -3.52 29.05 17.98
CA TRP A 274 -3.48 28.36 19.27
C TRP A 274 -2.12 28.56 19.95
N GLY A 275 -2.01 29.67 20.67
CA GLY A 275 -0.74 30.18 21.17
C GLY A 275 0.21 30.60 20.04
N GLN A 276 1.52 30.53 20.28
CA GLN A 276 2.53 30.87 19.28
C GLN A 276 2.97 29.68 18.40
N ALA A 277 2.54 28.46 18.75
CA ALA A 277 3.08 27.22 18.19
C ALA A 277 2.08 26.45 17.30
N GLY A 278 0.85 26.94 17.10
CA GLY A 278 -0.15 26.17 16.37
C GLY A 278 -1.48 26.86 16.11
N PHE A 279 -2.48 26.05 15.82
CA PHE A 279 -3.83 26.44 15.39
C PHE A 279 -4.90 25.60 16.10
N ARG A 280 -6.11 26.16 16.19
CA ARG A 280 -7.32 25.44 16.59
C ARG A 280 -8.36 25.61 15.48
N THR A 281 -9.05 24.52 15.18
CA THR A 281 -10.10 24.48 14.17
C THR A 281 -11.37 23.97 14.82
N VAL A 282 -12.49 24.65 14.59
CA VAL A 282 -13.81 24.10 14.90
C VAL A 282 -14.58 23.96 13.60
N ALA A 283 -14.88 22.71 13.23
CA ALA A 283 -15.68 22.36 12.07
C ALA A 283 -17.06 21.85 12.50
N ARG A 284 -18.11 22.34 11.84
CA ARG A 284 -19.51 22.03 12.16
C ARG A 284 -20.23 21.47 10.95
N TRP A 285 -21.01 20.44 11.23
CA TRP A 285 -22.02 19.83 10.38
C TRP A 285 -23.38 19.99 11.08
N LYS A 286 -24.48 19.64 10.40
CA LYS A 286 -25.86 19.74 10.92
C LYS A 286 -26.05 19.16 12.33
N GLU A 287 -25.42 18.02 12.62
CA GLU A 287 -25.59 17.24 13.87
C GLU A 287 -24.25 16.87 14.53
N MET A 288 -23.12 17.47 14.11
CA MET A 288 -21.78 17.12 14.62
C MET A 288 -20.84 18.34 14.67
N GLU A 289 -19.94 18.35 15.66
CA GLU A 289 -18.82 19.30 15.76
C GLU A 289 -17.48 18.56 15.97
N LEU A 290 -16.45 18.94 15.21
CA LEU A 290 -15.05 18.63 15.49
C LEU A 290 -14.36 19.86 16.06
N ALA A 291 -13.83 19.76 17.28
CA ALA A 291 -12.80 20.64 17.80
C ALA A 291 -11.42 19.98 17.63
N ARG A 292 -10.63 20.51 16.69
CA ARG A 292 -9.25 20.09 16.40
C ARG A 292 -8.24 21.11 16.96
N THR A 293 -7.08 20.66 17.38
CA THR A 293 -5.95 21.54 17.77
C THR A 293 -4.65 20.96 17.26
N VAL A 294 -3.87 21.75 16.52
CA VAL A 294 -2.62 21.31 15.87
C VAL A 294 -1.47 22.23 16.29
N ARG A 295 -0.36 21.74 16.86
CA ARG A 295 0.74 22.61 17.35
C ARG A 295 2.11 21.95 17.41
N VAL A 296 3.17 22.70 17.16
CA VAL A 296 4.56 22.22 17.37
C VAL A 296 4.87 22.11 18.87
N VAL A 297 5.45 20.99 19.30
CA VAL A 297 6.15 20.84 20.58
C VAL A 297 7.28 19.81 20.42
N GLY A 298 8.46 20.06 21.00
CA GLY A 298 9.52 19.04 21.10
C GLY A 298 10.03 18.47 19.77
N GLY A 299 9.99 19.26 18.68
CA GLY A 299 10.35 18.82 17.34
C GLY A 299 9.32 17.91 16.66
N GLN A 300 8.07 17.89 17.14
CA GLN A 300 6.94 17.11 16.61
C GLN A 300 5.68 18.01 16.50
N ILE A 301 4.65 17.56 15.78
CA ILE A 301 3.37 18.27 15.60
C ILE A 301 2.23 17.57 16.34
N GLU A 302 1.70 18.14 17.40
CA GLU A 302 0.50 17.66 18.06
C GLU A 302 -0.71 17.89 17.14
N TRP A 303 -1.68 16.99 17.22
CA TRP A 303 -2.95 17.01 16.52
C TRP A 303 -4.00 16.36 17.46
N LYS A 304 -4.59 17.17 18.34
CA LYS A 304 -5.71 16.76 19.19
C LYS A 304 -7.02 16.84 18.43
N GLU A 305 -7.90 15.87 18.68
CA GLU A 305 -9.29 15.91 18.22
C GLU A 305 -10.24 15.64 19.39
N GLN A 306 -11.31 16.44 19.44
CA GLN A 306 -12.52 16.14 20.18
C GLN A 306 -13.69 16.27 19.20
N TRP A 307 -14.33 15.15 18.92
CA TRP A 307 -15.61 15.12 18.24
C TRP A 307 -16.76 15.13 19.27
N THR A 308 -17.84 15.82 18.91
CA THR A 308 -19.04 16.02 19.73
C THR A 308 -20.26 15.87 18.83
N ASN A 309 -21.22 15.05 19.25
CA ASN A 309 -22.54 14.97 18.63
C ASN A 309 -23.38 16.16 19.11
N THR A 310 -24.01 16.89 18.18
CA THR A 310 -24.83 18.07 18.48
C THR A 310 -26.31 17.86 18.11
N GLY A 311 -26.68 16.67 17.64
CA GLY A 311 -28.06 16.24 17.42
C GLY A 311 -28.67 15.55 18.65
N GLU A 312 -29.95 15.18 18.54
CA GLU A 312 -30.69 14.46 19.59
C GLU A 312 -30.46 12.93 19.55
N ALA A 313 -30.11 12.38 18.38
CA ALA A 313 -29.87 10.95 18.17
C ALA A 313 -28.38 10.61 18.37
N VAL A 314 -28.07 9.43 18.92
CA VAL A 314 -26.67 8.98 19.09
C VAL A 314 -26.11 8.50 17.75
N HIS A 315 -25.28 9.33 17.11
CA HIS A 315 -24.55 8.99 15.90
C HIS A 315 -23.17 8.41 16.25
N GLY A 316 -22.94 7.15 15.88
CA GLY A 316 -21.58 6.61 15.77
C GLY A 316 -20.86 7.24 14.56
N MET A 317 -19.55 7.45 14.67
CA MET A 317 -18.83 8.39 13.81
C MET A 317 -17.79 7.72 12.89
N PRO A 318 -18.12 7.51 11.60
CA PRO A 318 -17.15 7.07 10.60
C PRO A 318 -16.25 8.24 10.17
N PHE A 319 -15.14 8.44 10.86
CA PHE A 319 -14.12 9.42 10.47
C PHE A 319 -12.99 8.75 9.66
N ARG A 320 -12.49 9.47 8.65
CA ARG A 320 -11.40 8.99 7.79
C ARG A 320 -10.45 10.14 7.47
N HIS A 321 -9.23 10.05 7.99
CA HIS A 321 -8.12 10.91 7.59
C HIS A 321 -7.34 10.18 6.50
N ARG A 322 -6.93 10.88 5.46
CA ARG A 322 -6.02 10.30 4.45
C ARG A 322 -4.57 10.50 4.97
N LEU A 323 -3.54 10.05 4.24
CA LEU A 323 -2.10 10.40 4.30
C LEU A 323 -1.51 10.28 2.87
N PHE A 324 -0.52 11.07 2.46
CA PHE A 324 0.21 11.11 1.16
C PHE A 324 1.35 12.15 1.20
N LEU A 325 1.96 12.54 0.08
CA LEU A 325 3.08 13.51 -0.01
C LEU A 325 2.87 14.59 -1.09
N ARG A 326 3.40 15.80 -0.92
CA ARG A 326 3.24 16.89 -1.91
C ARG A 326 3.94 16.58 -3.25
N GLY A 327 3.19 16.00 -4.18
CA GLY A 327 3.68 15.67 -5.53
C GLY A 327 4.44 14.36 -5.63
N GLU A 328 4.61 13.63 -4.53
CA GLU A 328 5.34 12.36 -4.48
C GLU A 328 4.38 11.18 -4.28
N ASN A 329 4.63 10.06 -4.96
CA ASN A 329 3.91 8.80 -4.74
C ASN A 329 4.46 8.11 -3.48
N ALA A 330 3.95 8.52 -2.32
CA ALA A 330 4.43 8.09 -1.00
C ALA A 330 4.40 6.55 -0.83
N ARG A 331 5.45 5.98 -0.22
CA ARG A 331 5.47 4.55 0.14
C ARG A 331 5.04 4.35 1.59
N PHE A 332 4.19 3.35 1.84
CA PHE A 332 3.59 3.09 3.15
C PHE A 332 4.18 1.85 3.83
N THR A 333 4.32 1.91 5.15
CA THR A 333 4.77 0.78 5.99
C THR A 333 3.99 0.79 7.29
N VAL A 334 3.44 -0.37 7.69
CA VAL A 334 2.39 -0.47 8.72
C VAL A 334 2.89 -1.29 9.90
N GLY A 335 2.96 -0.67 11.08
CA GLY A 335 3.56 -1.27 12.27
C GLY A 335 5.00 -1.74 12.06
N GLY A 336 5.78 -1.02 11.25
CA GLY A 336 7.16 -1.36 10.91
C GLY A 336 7.36 -2.52 9.91
N SER A 337 6.30 -3.16 9.41
CA SER A 337 6.38 -4.22 8.39
C SER A 337 5.94 -3.73 7.01
N ALA A 338 6.65 -4.18 5.96
CA ALA A 338 6.33 -3.91 4.57
C ALA A 338 5.29 -4.88 3.97
N ASP A 339 5.10 -6.05 4.60
CA ASP A 339 4.16 -7.09 4.16
C ASP A 339 2.75 -6.91 4.76
N ASN A 340 2.63 -6.12 5.84
CA ASN A 340 1.35 -5.78 6.47
C ASN A 340 0.51 -4.87 5.54
N VAL A 341 -0.36 -5.47 4.71
CA VAL A 341 -1.39 -4.73 3.93
C VAL A 341 -2.52 -4.16 4.78
N ALA A 342 -2.81 -4.79 5.93
CA ALA A 342 -3.77 -4.34 6.93
C ALA A 342 -3.35 -4.85 8.32
N LEU A 343 -3.85 -4.21 9.38
CA LEU A 343 -3.74 -4.67 10.75
C LEU A 343 -5.12 -4.66 11.42
N ALA A 344 -5.46 -5.75 12.09
CA ALA A 344 -6.38 -5.70 13.22
C ALA A 344 -5.63 -5.49 14.56
N THR A 345 -4.35 -5.89 14.64
CA THR A 345 -3.63 -6.09 15.91
C THR A 345 -2.09 -6.02 15.77
N SER A 346 -1.48 -4.83 15.71
CA SER A 346 -0.04 -4.70 16.03
C SER A 346 0.29 -3.37 16.74
N ALA A 347 1.23 -3.46 17.67
CA ALA A 347 1.61 -2.39 18.60
C ALA A 347 3.02 -1.83 18.36
N CYS A 348 3.60 -2.07 17.18
CA CYS A 348 4.93 -1.55 16.83
C CYS A 348 4.86 -0.10 16.35
N ASN A 349 5.82 0.74 16.78
CA ASN A 349 5.93 2.13 16.35
C ASN A 349 6.89 2.28 15.15
N PRO A 350 6.61 3.19 14.20
CA PRO A 350 5.39 3.98 14.08
C PRO A 350 4.19 3.13 13.62
N THR A 351 2.98 3.55 14.00
CA THR A 351 1.72 2.91 13.61
C THR A 351 1.58 2.89 12.08
N LEU A 352 1.94 4.00 11.43
CA LEU A 352 2.08 4.13 9.99
C LEU A 352 3.33 4.98 9.67
N TYR A 353 4.13 4.57 8.69
CA TYR A 353 5.23 5.36 8.13
C TYR A 353 4.96 5.72 6.67
N LEU A 354 5.29 6.96 6.30
CA LEU A 354 5.29 7.49 4.94
C LEU A 354 6.73 7.77 4.51
N GLY A 355 7.28 6.95 3.61
CA GLY A 355 8.57 7.17 2.99
C GLY A 355 8.47 8.00 1.71
N SER A 356 9.38 8.97 1.58
CA SER A 356 9.60 9.69 0.32
C SER A 356 10.34 8.78 -0.69
N PRO A 357 9.83 8.58 -1.92
CA PRO A 357 10.59 7.92 -2.97
C PRO A 357 11.71 8.81 -3.53
N GLU A 358 11.54 10.13 -3.52
CA GLU A 358 12.52 11.08 -4.07
C GLU A 358 13.71 11.33 -3.14
N ALA A 359 13.48 11.27 -1.82
CA ALA A 359 14.49 11.48 -0.79
C ALA A 359 14.61 10.26 0.13
N ALA A 360 15.36 9.26 -0.33
CA ALA A 360 15.60 8.02 0.39
C ALA A 360 16.04 8.25 1.86
N GLY A 361 15.39 7.54 2.79
CA GLY A 361 15.60 7.71 4.23
C GLY A 361 14.89 8.91 4.87
N ARG A 362 14.22 9.77 4.08
CA ARG A 362 13.29 10.80 4.59
C ARG A 362 11.84 10.32 4.52
N GLY A 363 11.01 10.90 5.38
CA GLY A 363 9.63 10.51 5.55
C GLY A 363 9.08 10.92 6.91
N TRP A 364 7.90 10.41 7.25
CA TRP A 364 7.14 10.79 8.44
C TRP A 364 6.50 9.58 9.11
N GLY A 365 6.61 9.48 10.43
CA GLY A 365 5.92 8.47 11.25
C GLY A 365 4.70 9.05 11.95
N LEU A 366 3.57 8.37 11.84
CA LEU A 366 2.36 8.59 12.63
C LEU A 366 2.34 7.61 13.81
N VAL A 367 2.06 8.13 15.00
CA VAL A 367 1.86 7.33 16.22
C VAL A 367 0.49 7.66 16.81
N ALA A 368 -0.36 6.64 16.94
CA ALA A 368 -1.52 6.71 17.81
C ALA A 368 -1.07 6.57 19.28
N GLU A 369 -1.41 7.53 20.14
CA GLU A 369 -0.92 7.54 21.54
C GLU A 369 -1.50 6.40 22.39
N SER A 370 -2.76 6.02 22.15
CA SER A 370 -3.49 5.03 22.94
C SER A 370 -3.56 3.67 22.23
N ASP A 371 -3.36 2.58 22.95
CA ASP A 371 -3.54 1.21 22.43
C ASP A 371 -4.97 0.93 21.98
N TRP A 372 -5.98 1.53 22.63
CA TRP A 372 -7.37 1.49 22.15
C TRP A 372 -7.51 2.14 20.77
N LEU A 373 -6.78 3.23 20.49
CA LEU A 373 -6.79 3.84 19.18
C LEU A 373 -6.03 2.97 18.15
N ARG A 374 -4.94 2.29 18.56
CA ARG A 374 -4.23 1.31 17.69
C ARG A 374 -5.08 0.08 17.34
N LEU A 375 -5.98 -0.33 18.22
CA LEU A 375 -6.89 -1.48 18.03
C LEU A 375 -8.17 -1.15 17.24
N LEU A 376 -8.56 0.14 17.18
CA LEU A 376 -9.78 0.60 16.50
C LEU A 376 -9.48 1.33 15.17
N LEU A 377 -8.22 1.64 14.88
CA LEU A 377 -7.81 2.26 13.62
C LEU A 377 -7.52 1.21 12.54
N GLY A 378 -8.38 1.14 11.54
CA GLY A 378 -8.05 0.57 10.26
C GLY A 378 -7.06 1.45 9.48
N LEU A 379 -6.20 0.78 8.71
CA LEU A 379 -5.15 1.38 7.89
C LEU A 379 -5.22 0.80 6.48
N ARG A 380 -5.12 1.67 5.45
CA ARG A 380 -4.90 1.26 4.06
C ARG A 380 -3.86 2.15 3.38
N GLY A 381 -3.30 1.70 2.25
CA GLY A 381 -2.29 2.45 1.47
C GLY A 381 -2.28 2.04 0.00
N HIS A 382 -2.55 2.98 -0.91
CA HIS A 382 -2.68 2.74 -2.35
C HIS A 382 -2.45 4.03 -3.16
N GLY A 383 -1.72 3.95 -4.28
CA GLY A 383 -1.52 5.07 -5.21
C GLY A 383 -0.95 6.35 -4.59
N GLY A 384 0.00 6.23 -3.66
CA GLY A 384 0.54 7.36 -2.90
C GLY A 384 -0.30 7.80 -1.70
N VAL A 385 -1.48 7.20 -1.51
CA VAL A 385 -2.46 7.56 -0.47
C VAL A 385 -2.61 6.49 0.60
N GLY A 386 -2.17 6.80 1.81
CA GLY A 386 -2.54 6.11 3.04
C GLY A 386 -3.90 6.60 3.52
N GLU A 387 -4.66 5.81 4.27
CA GLU A 387 -5.83 6.30 4.99
C GLU A 387 -5.94 5.64 6.37
N VAL A 388 -6.24 6.46 7.38
CA VAL A 388 -6.39 6.13 8.80
C VAL A 388 -7.86 6.37 9.18
N PHE A 389 -8.55 5.34 9.63
CA PHE A 389 -10.01 5.36 9.75
C PHE A 389 -10.50 4.50 10.91
N SER A 390 -11.67 4.83 11.47
CA SER A 390 -12.36 4.01 12.49
C SER A 390 -13.62 3.39 11.90
N ASP A 391 -13.58 2.09 11.62
CA ASP A 391 -14.76 1.32 11.18
C ASP A 391 -15.72 1.03 12.35
N THR A 392 -15.14 0.89 13.53
CA THR A 392 -15.82 0.61 14.78
C THR A 392 -16.37 1.90 15.36
N LEU A 393 -17.66 1.89 15.72
CA LEU A 393 -18.33 3.04 16.34
C LEU A 393 -17.85 3.19 17.78
N ALA A 394 -17.03 4.21 18.06
CA ALA A 394 -16.73 4.61 19.43
C ALA A 394 -17.97 5.32 20.04
N PRO A 395 -18.52 4.84 21.17
CA PRO A 395 -19.65 5.46 21.86
C PRO A 395 -19.26 6.68 22.72
#